data_AF-A0A0L6W282-F1
#
_entry.id   AF-A0A0L6W282-F1
#
_cell.length_a   1.000
_cell.length_b   1.000
_cell.length_c   1.000
_cell.angle_alpha   90.00
_cell.angle_beta   90.00
_cell.angle_gamma   90.00
#
_symmetry.space_group_name_H-M   'P 1'
#
loop_
_entity.id
_entity.type
_entity.pdbx_description
1 polymer ?
#
loop_
_entity_poly.entity_id
_entity_poly.type
_entity_poly.pdbx_seq_one_letter_code
_entity_poly.pdbx_strand_id
1 'polypeptide(L)'
;MMSKALVTIFKQLSFIGGVNWVNLQQLEQLKQTALAEKQLAPDSAQPRITVGMGTCGIKAGARHVFQAFGEELKQVGCDAVLVPVGCKGACSYEPLVEVKLPGLPTVLYGNVDPEKVKHIVRQHLMKKQPVHEWVLPA
;
A
#
# COMPACT_ATOMS: atom_id res chain seq x y z
N MET A 1 -38.06 41.97 3.29
CA MET A 1 -37.83 41.83 1.83
C MET A 1 -36.39 42.22 1.43
N MET A 2 -35.36 41.84 2.19
CA MET A 2 -33.95 42.17 1.90
C MET A 2 -33.03 40.95 2.07
N SER A 3 -33.29 39.86 1.35
CA SER A 3 -32.50 38.62 1.49
C SER A 3 -32.18 37.92 0.16
N LYS A 4 -32.99 38.12 -0.89
CA LYS A 4 -32.76 37.46 -2.19
C LYS A 4 -31.61 38.08 -3.02
N ALA A 5 -31.29 39.36 -2.82
CA ALA A 5 -30.23 40.04 -3.58
C ALA A 5 -28.82 39.61 -3.16
N LEU A 6 -28.59 39.39 -1.85
CA LEU A 6 -27.29 38.99 -1.30
C LEU A 6 -26.89 37.55 -1.70
N VAL A 7 -27.86 36.63 -1.75
CA VAL A 7 -27.62 35.24 -2.17
C VAL A 7 -27.25 35.14 -3.64
N THR A 8 -27.86 35.98 -4.50
CA THR A 8 -27.54 36.03 -5.93
C THR A 8 -26.14 36.58 -6.18
N ILE A 9 -25.72 37.61 -5.43
CA ILE A 9 -24.38 38.20 -5.52
C ILE A 9 -23.31 37.18 -5.08
N PHE A 10 -23.58 36.38 -4.04
CA PHE A 10 -22.63 35.35 -3.58
C PHE A 10 -22.44 34.23 -4.61
N LYS A 11 -23.49 33.84 -5.35
CA LYS A 11 -23.40 32.87 -6.46
C LYS A 11 -22.63 33.41 -7.68
N GLN A 12 -22.72 34.71 -7.94
CA GLN A 12 -22.04 35.35 -9.07
C GLN A 12 -20.53 35.53 -8.81
N LEU A 13 -20.15 35.81 -7.55
CA LEU A 13 -18.74 35.97 -7.17
C LEU A 13 -17.95 34.66 -7.09
N SER A 14 -18.62 33.51 -6.89
CA SER A 14 -17.98 32.19 -6.98
C SER A 14 -17.60 31.75 -8.39
N PHE A 15 -17.88 32.57 -9.43
CA PHE A 15 -17.46 32.31 -10.81
C PHE A 15 -16.08 32.92 -11.14
N ILE A 16 -15.53 33.78 -10.27
CA ILE A 16 -14.23 34.43 -10.46
C ILE A 16 -13.15 33.66 -9.68
N GLY A 17 -12.77 32.50 -10.22
CA GLY A 17 -11.71 31.68 -9.65
C GLY A 17 -11.92 30.25 -10.05
N GLY A 18 -11.20 29.81 -11.08
CA GLY A 18 -11.31 28.50 -11.72
C GLY A 18 -10.95 27.32 -10.82
N VAL A 19 -11.73 27.12 -9.77
CA VAL A 19 -11.71 25.94 -8.92
C VAL A 19 -12.90 25.11 -9.34
N ASN A 20 -12.63 23.99 -10.01
CA ASN A 20 -13.65 23.02 -10.36
C ASN A 20 -14.01 22.24 -9.08
N TRP A 21 -15.11 22.62 -8.44
CA TRP A 21 -15.55 22.02 -7.18
C TRP A 21 -16.13 20.63 -7.42
N VAL A 22 -15.52 19.62 -6.80
CA VAL A 22 -16.06 18.26 -6.79
C VAL A 22 -17.37 18.26 -6.00
N ASN A 23 -18.46 17.81 -6.61
CA ASN A 23 -19.78 17.72 -5.98
C ASN A 23 -20.03 16.35 -5.31
N LEU A 24 -21.07 16.25 -4.49
CA LEU A 24 -21.38 15.03 -3.73
C LEU A 24 -21.62 13.80 -4.61
N GLN A 25 -22.21 13.97 -5.80
CA GLN A 25 -22.44 12.85 -6.71
C GLN A 25 -21.13 12.35 -7.32
N GLN A 26 -20.21 13.25 -7.66
CA GLN A 26 -18.88 12.91 -8.15
C GLN A 26 -18.05 12.21 -7.07
N LEU A 27 -18.13 12.65 -5.81
CA LEU A 27 -17.45 11.99 -4.70
C LEU A 27 -17.98 10.56 -4.48
N GLU A 28 -19.30 10.38 -4.53
CA GLU A 28 -19.89 9.04 -4.40
C GLU A 28 -19.48 8.16 -5.58
N GLN A 29 -19.48 8.69 -6.81
CA GLN A 29 -18.98 7.95 -7.98
C GLN A 29 -17.51 7.56 -7.82
N LEU A 30 -16.62 8.48 -7.42
CA LEU A 30 -15.21 8.19 -7.19
C LEU A 30 -15.01 7.11 -6.11
N LYS A 31 -15.78 7.20 -5.02
CA LYS A 31 -15.78 6.18 -3.96
C LYS A 31 -16.24 4.83 -4.49
N GLN A 32 -17.35 4.78 -5.22
CA GLN A 32 -17.88 3.54 -5.78
C GLN A 32 -16.90 2.92 -6.77
N THR A 33 -16.28 3.72 -7.64
CA THR A 33 -15.25 3.25 -8.58
C THR A 33 -14.03 2.70 -7.83
N ALA A 34 -13.51 3.41 -6.82
CA ALA A 34 -12.37 2.94 -6.03
C ALA A 34 -12.70 1.67 -5.22
N LEU A 35 -13.93 1.56 -4.69
CA LEU A 35 -14.39 0.36 -3.98
C LEU A 35 -14.56 -0.80 -4.95
N ALA A 36 -15.15 -0.57 -6.12
CA ALA A 36 -15.26 -1.56 -7.18
C ALA A 36 -13.87 -2.02 -7.64
N GLU A 37 -12.93 -1.12 -7.88
CA GLU A 37 -11.53 -1.46 -8.20
C GLU A 37 -10.88 -2.30 -7.09
N LYS A 38 -11.12 -1.97 -5.81
CA LYS A 38 -10.60 -2.74 -4.68
C LYS A 38 -11.24 -4.13 -4.55
N GLN A 39 -12.53 -4.26 -4.85
CA GLN A 39 -13.27 -5.53 -4.82
C GLN A 39 -12.99 -6.40 -6.05
N LEU A 40 -12.76 -5.76 -7.21
CA LEU A 40 -12.45 -6.38 -8.48
C LEU A 40 -10.96 -6.63 -8.65
N ALA A 41 -10.09 -5.99 -7.86
CA ALA A 41 -8.69 -6.37 -7.73
C ALA A 41 -8.71 -7.85 -7.35
N PRO A 42 -8.41 -8.75 -8.29
CA PRO A 42 -8.36 -10.16 -7.97
C PRO A 42 -7.32 -10.31 -6.84
N ASP A 43 -7.27 -11.47 -6.21
CA ASP A 43 -5.95 -11.94 -5.79
C ASP A 43 -5.08 -11.88 -7.04
N SER A 44 -4.31 -10.80 -7.17
CA SER A 44 -3.57 -10.49 -8.39
C SER A 44 -2.79 -11.76 -8.72
N ALA A 45 -2.89 -12.26 -9.96
CA ALA A 45 -2.29 -13.54 -10.33
C ALA A 45 -0.78 -13.62 -9.99
N GLN A 46 -0.16 -12.46 -9.82
CA GLN A 46 1.21 -12.28 -9.37
C GLN A 46 1.32 -12.01 -7.85
N PRO A 47 2.35 -12.58 -7.19
CA PRO A 47 2.75 -12.21 -5.84
C PRO A 47 2.93 -10.70 -5.65
N ARG A 48 2.58 -10.21 -4.46
CA ARG A 48 2.82 -8.82 -4.05
C ARG A 48 3.59 -8.78 -2.73
N ILE A 49 4.65 -7.97 -2.72
CA ILE A 49 5.46 -7.66 -1.55
C ILE A 49 5.31 -6.19 -1.25
N THR A 50 5.06 -5.85 0.01
CA THR A 50 4.86 -4.48 0.44
C THR A 50 5.76 -4.18 1.62
N VAL A 51 6.63 -3.16 1.50
CA VAL A 51 7.59 -2.79 2.54
C VAL A 51 7.16 -1.48 3.20
N GLY A 52 7.05 -1.48 4.53
CA GLY A 52 6.78 -0.28 5.33
C GLY A 52 7.97 0.67 5.31
N MET A 53 7.89 1.70 4.49
CA MET A 53 8.92 2.73 4.27
C MET A 53 8.49 4.10 4.83
N GLY A 54 7.67 4.11 5.88
CA GLY A 54 7.40 5.32 6.68
C GLY A 54 8.64 5.79 7.45
N THR A 55 8.54 6.89 8.21
CA THR A 55 9.68 7.49 8.91
C THR A 55 10.43 6.51 9.82
N CYS A 56 9.69 5.74 10.63
CA CYS A 56 10.27 4.76 11.54
C CYS A 56 10.87 3.58 10.74
N GLY A 57 10.19 3.11 9.68
CA GLY A 57 10.71 2.08 8.78
C GLY A 57 12.01 2.47 8.08
N ILE A 58 12.12 3.70 7.59
CA ILE A 58 13.36 4.23 7.02
C ILE A 58 14.48 4.24 8.07
N LYS A 59 14.20 4.69 9.29
CA LYS A 59 15.18 4.66 10.40
C LYS A 59 15.59 3.24 10.78
N ALA A 60 14.67 2.28 10.70
CA ALA A 60 14.92 0.86 10.99
C ALA A 60 15.63 0.12 9.84
N GLY A 61 15.91 0.78 8.70
CA GLY A 61 16.66 0.18 7.59
C GLY A 61 15.80 -0.37 6.45
N ALA A 62 14.52 0.01 6.34
CA ALA A 62 13.61 -0.46 5.29
C ALA A 62 14.12 -0.21 3.86
N ARG A 63 14.98 0.80 3.64
CA ARG A 63 15.61 1.06 2.34
C ARG A 63 16.49 -0.10 1.88
N HIS A 64 17.29 -0.65 2.78
CA HIS A 64 18.16 -1.79 2.46
C HIS A 64 17.32 -3.06 2.22
N VAL A 65 16.27 -3.26 3.03
CA VAL A 65 15.32 -4.36 2.84
C VAL A 65 14.65 -4.28 1.47
N PHE A 66 14.16 -3.10 1.08
CA PHE A 66 13.52 -2.90 -0.22
C PHE A 66 14.47 -3.19 -1.39
N GLN A 67 15.71 -2.69 -1.31
CA GLN A 67 16.74 -2.96 -2.32
C GLN A 67 17.08 -4.46 -2.41
N ALA A 68 17.28 -5.11 -1.27
CA ALA A 68 17.54 -6.55 -1.22
C ALA A 68 16.42 -7.38 -1.84
N PHE A 69 15.14 -6.99 -1.66
CA PHE A 69 14.03 -7.66 -2.35
C PHE A 69 14.13 -7.49 -3.86
N GLY A 70 14.39 -6.27 -4.34
CA GLY A 70 14.55 -6.01 -5.77
C GLY A 70 15.70 -6.79 -6.40
N GLU A 71 16.81 -6.97 -5.70
CA GLU A 71 17.97 -7.76 -6.15
C GLU A 71 17.67 -9.26 -6.15
N GLU A 72 17.14 -9.80 -5.04
CA GLU A 72 16.87 -11.23 -4.92
C GLU A 72 15.77 -11.67 -5.92
N LEU A 73 14.70 -10.88 -6.10
CA LEU A 73 13.65 -11.18 -7.08
C LEU A 73 14.21 -11.28 -8.51
N LYS A 74 15.13 -10.38 -8.88
CA LYS A 74 15.83 -10.46 -10.17
C LYS A 74 16.72 -11.70 -10.25
N GLN A 75 17.43 -12.01 -9.18
CA GLN A 75 18.34 -13.16 -9.13
C GLN A 75 17.60 -14.50 -9.29
N VAL A 76 16.42 -14.64 -8.69
CA VAL A 76 15.62 -15.87 -8.78
C VAL A 76 14.65 -15.88 -9.96
N GLY A 77 14.55 -14.79 -10.72
CA GLY A 77 13.62 -14.66 -11.84
C GLY A 77 12.14 -14.71 -11.42
N CYS A 78 11.81 -14.21 -10.22
CA CYS A 78 10.45 -14.21 -9.71
C CYS A 78 9.74 -12.90 -10.08
N ASP A 79 8.64 -13.01 -10.83
CA ASP A 79 7.78 -11.87 -11.17
C ASP A 79 6.83 -11.57 -10.02
N ALA A 80 7.27 -10.66 -9.14
CA ALA A 80 6.51 -10.19 -7.98
C ALA A 80 6.47 -8.67 -7.95
N VAL A 81 5.32 -8.11 -7.59
CA VAL A 81 5.16 -6.65 -7.44
C VAL A 81 5.73 -6.23 -6.11
N LEU A 82 6.80 -5.43 -6.12
CA LEU A 82 7.40 -4.84 -4.95
C LEU A 82 6.93 -3.39 -4.78
N VAL A 83 6.20 -3.08 -3.70
CA VAL A 83 5.58 -1.77 -3.46
C VAL A 83 6.09 -1.14 -2.17
N PRO A 84 6.61 0.10 -2.20
CA PRO A 84 6.87 0.86 -0.98
C PRO A 84 5.57 1.44 -0.44
N VAL A 85 5.31 1.31 0.86
CA VAL A 85 4.14 1.92 1.52
C VAL A 85 4.55 2.75 2.74
N GLY A 86 3.61 3.53 3.26
CA GLY A 86 3.81 4.30 4.48
C GLY A 86 3.82 3.46 5.76
N CYS A 87 3.55 4.12 6.89
CA CYS A 87 3.48 3.49 8.20
C CYS A 87 2.39 2.41 8.25
N LYS A 88 2.71 1.27 8.86
CA LYS A 88 1.77 0.16 9.11
C LYS A 88 1.31 0.06 10.57
N GLY A 89 1.68 1.02 11.43
CA GLY A 89 1.19 1.12 12.81
C GLY A 89 1.95 0.31 13.86
N ALA A 90 2.98 -0.45 13.47
CA ALA A 90 3.76 -1.31 14.36
C ALA A 90 5.27 -0.93 14.37
N CYS A 91 5.59 0.28 14.81
CA CYS A 91 6.95 0.85 14.77
C CYS A 91 8.00 -0.04 15.46
N SER A 92 7.66 -0.74 16.55
CA SER A 92 8.58 -1.62 17.28
C SER A 92 9.01 -2.87 16.51
N TYR A 93 8.34 -3.17 15.39
CA TYR A 93 8.60 -4.35 14.56
C TYR A 93 9.07 -3.97 13.16
N GLU A 94 9.46 -2.72 12.94
CA GLU A 94 10.00 -2.31 11.66
C GLU A 94 11.43 -2.81 11.46
N PRO A 95 11.87 -3.07 10.21
CA PRO A 95 11.10 -2.96 8.96
C PRO A 95 9.99 -4.02 8.84
N LEU A 96 8.80 -3.56 8.45
CA LEU A 96 7.63 -4.42 8.23
C LEU A 96 7.53 -4.80 6.75
N VAL A 97 7.31 -6.09 6.49
CA VAL A 97 7.14 -6.62 5.14
C VAL A 97 5.90 -7.49 5.07
N GLU A 98 4.97 -7.10 4.22
CA GLU A 98 3.77 -7.89 3.94
C GLU A 98 3.95 -8.63 2.62
N VAL A 99 3.69 -9.94 2.64
CA VAL A 99 3.72 -10.79 1.46
C VAL A 99 2.32 -11.35 1.22
N LYS A 100 1.77 -11.02 0.06
CA LYS A 100 0.50 -11.55 -0.43
C LYS A 100 0.78 -12.47 -1.62
N LEU A 101 0.42 -13.74 -1.49
CA LEU A 101 0.47 -14.73 -2.56
C LEU A 101 -0.95 -15.03 -3.05
N PRO A 102 -1.16 -15.30 -4.36
CA PRO A 102 -2.49 -15.58 -4.89
C PRO A 102 -3.11 -16.81 -4.22
N GLY A 103 -4.33 -16.68 -3.68
CA GLY A 103 -5.06 -17.79 -3.04
C GLY A 103 -4.50 -18.24 -1.69
N LEU A 104 -3.57 -17.50 -1.09
CA LEU A 104 -3.02 -17.78 0.24
C LEU A 104 -3.26 -16.61 1.20
N PRO A 105 -3.37 -16.86 2.51
CA PRO A 105 -3.43 -15.79 3.50
C PRO A 105 -2.22 -14.86 3.39
N THR A 106 -2.47 -13.55 3.56
CA THR A 106 -1.41 -12.56 3.66
C THR A 106 -0.55 -12.83 4.90
N VAL A 107 0.77 -12.73 4.75
CA VAL A 107 1.72 -12.89 5.86
C VAL A 107 2.43 -11.57 6.12
N LEU A 108 2.46 -11.14 7.38
CA LEU A 108 3.19 -9.96 7.84
C LEU A 108 4.44 -10.38 8.60
N TYR A 109 5.60 -9.91 8.13
CA TYR A 109 6.90 -10.11 8.76
C TYR A 109 7.36 -8.83 9.45
N GLY A 110 7.95 -8.99 10.63
CA GLY A 110 8.57 -7.90 11.40
C GLY A 110 10.08 -8.07 11.56
N ASN A 111 10.75 -6.98 11.94
CA ASN A 111 12.19 -6.92 12.17
C ASN A 111 12.98 -7.50 10.99
N VAL A 112 12.55 -7.19 9.77
CA VAL A 112 13.15 -7.74 8.55
C VAL A 112 14.46 -7.04 8.27
N ASP A 113 15.51 -7.81 8.01
CA ASP A 113 16.82 -7.34 7.57
C ASP A 113 17.16 -7.92 6.17
N PRO A 114 18.21 -7.43 5.49
CA PRO A 114 18.58 -7.92 4.16
C PRO A 114 18.87 -9.43 4.05
N GLU A 115 19.29 -10.09 5.13
CA GLU A 115 19.57 -11.54 5.10
C GLU A 115 18.29 -12.37 5.20
N LYS A 116 17.31 -11.89 5.97
CA LYS A 116 15.96 -12.49 6.02
C LYS A 116 15.23 -12.39 4.69
N VAL A 117 15.50 -11.36 3.88
CA VAL A 117 14.90 -11.20 2.54
C VAL A 117 15.12 -12.44 1.67
N LYS A 118 16.35 -12.97 1.62
CA LYS A 118 16.69 -14.15 0.81
C LYS A 118 15.84 -15.36 1.21
N HIS A 119 15.63 -15.54 2.51
CA HIS A 119 14.81 -16.62 3.05
C HIS A 119 13.32 -16.41 2.73
N ILE A 120 12.80 -15.19 2.91
CA ILE A 120 11.41 -14.86 2.58
C ILE A 120 11.15 -15.12 1.09
N VAL A 121 12.04 -14.69 0.19
CA VAL A 121 11.86 -14.95 -1.25
C VAL A 121 11.94 -16.45 -1.55
N ARG A 122 13.00 -17.14 -1.13
CA ARG A 122 13.22 -18.54 -1.52
C ARG A 122 12.28 -19.53 -0.85
N GLN A 123 11.84 -19.26 0.37
CA GLN A 123 10.96 -20.16 1.11
C GLN A 123 9.50 -19.75 0.95
N HIS A 124 9.18 -18.50 1.24
CA HIS A 124 7.79 -18.07 1.20
C HIS A 124 7.30 -17.86 -0.23
N LEU A 125 7.98 -17.03 -1.04
CA LEU A 125 7.50 -16.76 -2.40
C LEU A 125 7.62 -17.99 -3.31
N MET A 126 8.78 -18.66 -3.32
CA MET A 126 9.03 -19.75 -4.28
C MET A 126 8.41 -21.08 -3.84
N LYS A 127 8.42 -21.40 -2.54
CA LYS A 127 7.90 -22.69 -2.02
C LYS A 127 6.55 -22.59 -1.34
N LYS A 128 5.95 -21.40 -1.27
CA LYS A 128 4.66 -21.15 -0.59
C LYS A 128 4.67 -21.53 0.89
N GLN A 129 5.84 -21.42 1.54
CA GLN A 129 6.05 -21.79 2.94
C GLN A 129 6.47 -20.56 3.75
N PRO A 130 5.59 -19.99 4.59
CA PRO A 130 5.94 -18.86 5.45
C PRO A 130 7.10 -19.18 6.40
N VAL A 131 7.95 -18.19 6.67
CA VAL A 131 9.02 -18.31 7.68
C VAL A 131 8.43 -17.96 9.05
N HIS A 132 7.78 -18.95 9.69
CA HIS A 132 6.95 -18.75 10.88
C HIS A 132 7.62 -17.98 12.04
N GLU A 133 8.93 -18.12 12.21
CA GLU A 133 9.68 -17.45 13.28
C GLU A 133 9.61 -15.91 13.22
N TRP A 134 9.41 -15.34 12.02
CA TRP A 134 9.43 -13.88 11.82
C TRP A 134 8.03 -13.30 11.55
N VAL A 135 7.00 -14.15 11.59
CA VAL A 135 5.62 -13.75 11.34
C VAL A 135 5.08 -13.05 12.59
N LEU A 136 4.48 -11.88 12.38
CA LEU A 136 3.75 -11.19 13.43
C LEU A 136 2.35 -11.79 13.58
N PRO A 137 1.82 -11.89 14.82
CA PRO A 137 0.44 -12.32 15.03
C PRO A 137 -0.50 -11.34 14.31
N ALA A 138 -1.47 -11.91 13.60
CA ALA A 138 -2.54 -11.17 12.93
C ALA A 138 -3.58 -10.67 13.94
#